data_AF-A0A932J5I7-F1
#
_entry.id   AF-A0A932J5I7-F1
#
_cell.length_a   1.000
_cell.length_b   1.000
_cell.length_c   1.000
_cell.angle_alpha   90.00
_cell.angle_beta   90.00
_cell.angle_gamma   90.00
#
_symmetry.space_group_name_H-M   'P 1'
#
loop_
_entity.id
_entity.type
_entity.pdbx_description
1 polymer ?
#
loop_
_entity_poly.entity_id
_entity_poly.type
_entity_poly.pdbx_seq_one_letter_code
_entity_poly.pdbx_strand_id
1 'polypeptide(L)'
;MREWHNTYGPQGLVVIGNHYPEFNYEADLDNLKEAIVRLDVPYAVAQDNDAQTWSAYRVRYWPTLVLIDKQGDIRYQHIGEGRYEETEAAIKALLAETYP
;
A
#
# COMPACT_ATOMS: atom_id res chain seq x y z
N MET A 1 2.71 -8.04 -0.03
CA MET A 1 1.40 -7.35 -0.18
C MET A 1 0.21 -8.29 -0.39
N ARG A 2 0.14 -9.08 -1.47
CA ARG A 2 -0.99 -10.02 -1.72
C ARG A 2 -1.25 -10.95 -0.54
N GLU A 3 -0.19 -11.59 -0.05
CA GLU A 3 -0.26 -12.50 1.08
C GLU A 3 -0.78 -11.80 2.34
N TRP A 4 -0.21 -10.65 2.71
CA TRP A 4 -0.71 -9.88 3.86
C TRP A 4 -2.18 -9.47 3.73
N HIS A 5 -2.61 -9.03 2.54
CA HIS A 5 -4.02 -8.73 2.28
C HIS A 5 -4.92 -9.95 2.54
N ASN A 6 -4.56 -11.11 2.00
CA ASN A 6 -5.35 -12.33 2.15
C ASN A 6 -5.36 -12.84 3.59
N THR A 7 -4.20 -12.83 4.26
CA THR A 7 -4.01 -13.40 5.60
C THR A 7 -4.59 -12.50 6.69
N TYR A 8 -4.39 -11.19 6.59
CA TYR A 8 -4.74 -10.22 7.64
C TYR A 8 -5.98 -9.39 7.32
N GLY A 9 -6.50 -9.44 6.09
CA GLY A 9 -7.75 -8.81 5.70
C GLY A 9 -8.92 -9.16 6.62
N PRO A 10 -9.18 -10.46 6.89
CA PRO A 10 -10.21 -10.89 7.85
C PRO A 10 -9.99 -10.41 9.29
N GLN A 11 -8.77 -9.98 9.63
CA GLN A 11 -8.40 -9.48 10.95
C GLN A 11 -8.47 -7.94 11.05
N GLY A 12 -8.80 -7.27 9.94
CA GLY A 12 -8.96 -5.81 9.87
C GLY A 12 -7.88 -5.07 9.10
N LEU A 13 -6.90 -5.75 8.49
CA LEU A 13 -5.94 -5.08 7.61
C LEU A 13 -6.61 -4.65 6.31
N VAL A 14 -6.51 -3.37 5.97
CA VAL A 14 -6.86 -2.86 4.65
C VAL A 14 -5.59 -2.52 3.89
N VAL A 15 -5.48 -3.01 2.65
CA VAL A 15 -4.38 -2.71 1.75
C VAL A 15 -4.91 -1.84 0.61
N ILE A 16 -4.24 -0.73 0.33
CA ILE A 16 -4.51 0.15 -0.80
C ILE A 16 -3.20 0.38 -1.55
N GLY A 17 -3.18 0.06 -2.84
CA GLY A 17 -2.08 0.41 -3.73
C GLY A 17 -2.25 1.84 -4.24
N ASN A 18 -1.34 2.76 -3.91
CA ASN A 18 -1.27 4.07 -4.55
C ASN A 18 -0.39 3.97 -5.80
N HIS A 19 -1.01 3.97 -6.99
CA HIS A 19 -0.30 3.92 -8.26
C HIS A 19 0.02 5.34 -8.74
N TYR A 20 1.22 5.81 -8.41
CA TYR A 20 1.84 6.96 -9.08
C TYR A 20 2.70 6.41 -10.23
N PRO A 21 2.48 6.82 -11.50
CA PRO A 21 3.21 6.29 -12.65
C PRO A 21 4.66 6.78 -12.73
N GLU A 22 5.59 5.89 -13.08
CA GLU A 22 6.97 6.24 -13.44
C GLU A 22 7.05 6.67 -14.92
N PHE A 23 6.26 6.02 -15.78
CA PHE A 23 6.21 6.29 -17.21
C PHE A 23 4.83 6.76 -17.67
N ASN A 24 4.78 7.58 -18.72
CA ASN A 24 3.52 8.12 -19.26
C ASN A 24 2.47 7.06 -19.60
N TYR A 25 2.88 5.89 -20.09
CA TYR A 25 1.93 4.82 -20.44
C TYR A 25 1.27 4.19 -19.21
N GLU A 26 1.88 4.32 -18.03
CA GLU A 26 1.33 3.82 -16.77
C GLU A 26 0.25 4.75 -16.20
N ALA A 27 0.16 5.98 -16.71
CA ALA A 27 -0.91 6.92 -16.38
C ALA A 27 -2.23 6.60 -17.11
N ASP A 28 -2.19 5.74 -18.13
CA ASP A 28 -3.39 5.27 -18.81
C ASP A 28 -4.16 4.29 -17.91
N LEU A 29 -5.45 4.57 -17.72
CA LEU A 29 -6.30 3.80 -16.82
C LEU A 29 -6.52 2.37 -17.29
N ASP A 30 -6.59 2.13 -18.60
CA ASP A 30 -6.85 0.79 -19.12
C ASP A 30 -5.58 -0.07 -19.03
N ASN A 31 -4.40 0.50 -19.28
CA ASN A 31 -3.12 -0.15 -18.98
C ASN A 31 -3.00 -0.53 -17.49
N LEU A 32 -3.42 0.35 -16.58
CA LEU A 32 -3.42 0.08 -15.14
C LEU A 32 -4.39 -1.08 -14.79
N LYS A 33 -5.61 -1.07 -15.31
CA LYS A 33 -6.58 -2.16 -15.10
C LYS A 33 -6.06 -3.49 -15.62
N GLU A 34 -5.47 -3.51 -16.82
CA GLU A 34 -4.85 -4.71 -17.38
C GLU A 34 -3.71 -5.22 -16.50
N ALA A 35 -2.87 -4.32 -15.98
CA ALA A 35 -1.80 -4.68 -15.06
C ALA A 35 -2.34 -5.28 -13.75
N ILE A 36 -3.40 -4.71 -13.16
CA ILE A 36 -4.06 -5.22 -11.95
C ILE A 36 -4.54 -6.66 -12.17
N VAL A 37 -5.20 -6.94 -13.29
CA VAL A 37 -5.67 -8.28 -13.64
C VAL A 37 -4.50 -9.23 -13.90
N ARG A 38 -3.53 -8.82 -14.72
CA ARG A 38 -2.36 -9.64 -15.09
C ARG A 38 -1.51 -10.01 -13.89
N LEU A 39 -1.35 -9.08 -12.95
CA LEU A 39 -0.56 -9.26 -11.73
C LEU A 39 -1.39 -9.80 -10.57
N ASP A 40 -2.65 -10.16 -10.78
CA ASP A 40 -3.55 -10.73 -9.77
C ASP A 40 -3.49 -9.94 -8.45
N VAL A 41 -3.75 -8.62 -8.54
CA VAL A 41 -3.76 -7.70 -7.40
C VAL A 41 -5.14 -7.75 -6.74
N PRO A 42 -5.29 -8.35 -5.53
CA PRO A 42 -6.62 -8.57 -4.94
C PRO A 42 -7.15 -7.36 -4.16
N TYR A 43 -6.32 -6.35 -3.94
CA TYR A 43 -6.63 -5.18 -3.12
C TYR A 43 -6.94 -3.96 -3.97
N ALA A 44 -7.60 -2.96 -3.37
CA ALA A 44 -7.95 -1.73 -4.05
C ALA A 44 -6.70 -0.98 -4.52
N VAL A 45 -6.79 -0.38 -5.71
CA VAL A 45 -5.73 0.45 -6.29
C VAL A 45 -6.30 1.81 -6.63
N ALA A 46 -5.67 2.88 -6.14
CA ALA A 46 -5.95 4.25 -6.51
C ALA A 46 -4.94 4.69 -7.60
N GLN A 47 -5.44 5.34 -8.64
CA GLN A 47 -4.59 5.97 -9.66
C GLN A 47 -4.29 7.42 -9.24
N ASP A 48 -3.01 7.74 -9.04
CA ASP A 48 -2.53 9.01 -8.50
C ASP A 48 -1.66 9.75 -9.52
N ASN A 49 -2.19 9.92 -10.74
CA ASN A 49 -1.45 10.50 -11.87
C ASN A 49 -0.89 11.90 -11.59
N ASP A 50 -1.58 12.69 -10.75
CA ASP A 50 -1.16 14.05 -10.36
C ASP A 50 -0.25 14.08 -9.12
N ALA A 51 0.18 12.92 -8.62
CA ALA A 51 1.01 12.76 -7.42
C ALA A 51 0.43 13.41 -6.16
N GLN A 52 -0.89 13.54 -6.04
CA GLN A 52 -1.53 14.21 -4.91
C GLN A 52 -1.32 13.41 -3.62
N THR A 53 -1.60 12.09 -3.67
CA THR A 53 -1.41 11.21 -2.51
C THR A 53 0.08 10.98 -2.25
N TRP A 54 0.86 10.73 -3.30
CA TRP A 54 2.31 10.61 -3.25
C TRP A 54 2.96 11.79 -2.52
N SER A 55 2.58 13.02 -2.88
CA SER A 55 3.08 14.25 -2.26
C SER A 55 2.56 14.44 -0.84
N ALA A 56 1.29 14.14 -0.58
CA ALA A 56 0.69 14.25 0.75
C ALA A 56 1.41 13.35 1.78
N TYR A 57 1.80 12.14 1.37
CA TYR A 57 2.59 11.20 2.18
C TYR A 57 4.10 11.44 2.11
N ARG A 58 4.54 12.50 1.43
CA ARG A 58 5.96 12.88 1.26
C ARG A 58 6.82 11.75 0.71
N VAL A 59 6.24 10.90 -0.14
CA VAL A 59 6.94 9.79 -0.78
C VAL A 59 7.91 10.34 -1.83
N ARG A 60 9.06 9.68 -2.00
CA ARG A 60 10.10 10.09 -2.95
C ARG A 60 10.64 8.95 -3.82
N TYR A 61 10.36 7.70 -3.46
CA TYR A 61 10.92 6.54 -4.13
C TYR A 61 9.89 5.40 -4.17
N TRP A 62 9.90 4.67 -5.27
CA TRP A 62 9.20 3.40 -5.36
C TRP A 62 10.12 2.24 -4.90
N PRO A 63 9.55 1.18 -4.30
CA PRO A 63 8.28 1.19 -3.58
C PRO A 63 8.44 1.94 -2.24
N THR A 64 7.33 2.46 -1.71
CA THR A 64 7.25 2.93 -0.32
C THR A 64 6.00 2.35 0.33
N LEU A 65 6.16 1.75 1.51
CA LEU A 65 5.07 1.27 2.35
C LEU A 65 4.84 2.24 3.50
N VAL A 66 3.57 2.48 3.81
CA VAL A 66 3.12 3.27 4.96
C VAL A 66 2.10 2.42 5.72
N LEU A 67 2.27 2.23 7.02
CA LEU A 67 1.24 1.64 7.88
C LEU A 67 0.58 2.73 8.70
N ILE A 68 -0.74 2.70 8.67
CA ILE A 68 -1.64 3.62 9.37
C ILE A 68 -2.43 2.78 10.36
N ASP A 69 -2.55 3.26 11.59
CA ASP A 69 -3.30 2.55 12.63
C ASP A 69 -4.79 2.86 12.63
N LYS A 70 -5.53 2.29 13.59
CA LYS A 70 -7.00 2.42 13.64
C LYS A 70 -7.47 3.83 14.03
N GLN A 71 -6.58 4.76 14.41
CA GLN A 71 -6.91 6.18 14.62
C GLN A 71 -6.53 7.05 13.43
N GLY A 72 -5.86 6.50 12.42
CA GLY A 72 -5.40 7.25 11.27
C GLY A 72 -3.97 7.79 11.42
N ASP A 73 -3.23 7.39 12.46
CA ASP A 73 -1.86 7.82 12.66
C ASP A 73 -0.87 6.96 11.85
N ILE A 74 0.14 7.59 11.25
CA ILE A 74 1.22 6.88 10.58
C ILE A 74 2.17 6.30 11.63
N ARG A 75 2.34 4.97 11.62
CA ARG A 75 3.13 4.25 12.63
C ARG A 75 4.38 3.59 12.07
N TYR A 76 4.45 3.43 10.76
CA TYR A 76 5.57 2.80 10.08
C TYR A 76 5.70 3.34 8.65
N GLN A 77 6.94 3.55 8.21
CA GLN A 77 7.26 3.82 6.82
C GLN A 77 8.50 3.02 6.42
N HIS A 78 8.44 2.39 5.25
CA HIS A 78 9.58 1.70 4.65
C HIS A 78 9.74 2.12 3.20
N ILE A 79 10.93 2.62 2.87
CA ILE A 79 11.33 2.98 1.52
C ILE A 79 12.19 1.86 0.96
N GLY A 80 11.94 1.47 -0.29
CA GLY A 80 12.67 0.44 -1.01
C GLY A 80 12.05 -0.96 -0.89
N GLU A 81 12.62 -1.90 -1.62
CA GLU A 81 12.23 -3.31 -1.57
C GLU A 81 12.83 -4.00 -0.32
N GLY A 82 12.09 -4.96 0.25
CA GLY A 82 12.56 -5.83 1.32
C GLY A 82 11.88 -5.59 2.66
N ARG A 83 12.60 -5.93 3.74
CA ARG A 83 12.14 -5.84 5.14
C ARG A 83 10.75 -6.44 5.37
N TYR A 84 10.49 -7.55 4.70
CA TYR A 84 9.17 -8.19 4.69
C TYR A 84 8.80 -8.68 6.09
N GLU A 85 9.73 -9.31 6.79
CA GLU A 85 9.50 -9.81 8.15
C GLU A 85 9.22 -8.66 9.14
N GLU A 86 9.98 -7.56 9.05
CA GLU A 86 9.78 -6.41 9.93
C GLU A 86 8.47 -5.68 9.63
N THR A 87 8.12 -5.56 8.34
CA THR A 87 6.84 -4.98 7.93
C THR A 87 5.67 -5.83 8.45
N GLU A 88 5.77 -7.15 8.32
CA GLU A 88 4.73 -8.07 8.79
C GLU A 88 4.62 -8.06 10.33
N ALA A 89 5.75 -7.98 11.03
CA ALA A 89 5.75 -7.82 12.48
C ALA A 89 5.03 -6.52 12.91
N ALA A 90 5.27 -5.41 12.20
CA ALA A 90 4.58 -4.15 12.44
C ALA A 90 3.07 -4.25 12.16
N ILE A 91 2.66 -4.92 11.07
CA ILE A 91 1.24 -5.21 10.78
C ILE A 91 0.59 -5.97 11.93
N LYS A 92 1.21 -7.07 12.38
CA LYS A 92 0.69 -7.89 13.50
C LYS A 92 0.56 -7.09 14.78
N ALA A 93 1.55 -6.25 15.09
CA ALA A 93 1.53 -5.39 16.27
C ALA A 93 0.34 -4.43 16.24
N LEU A 94 0.13 -3.72 15.13
CA LEU A 94 -0.99 -2.77 14.97
C LEU A 94 -2.37 -3.45 14.96
N LEU A 95 -2.48 -4.66 14.42
CA LEU A 95 -3.73 -5.43 14.48
C LEU A 95 -4.09 -5.79 15.92
N ALA A 96 -3.09 -6.16 16.73
CA ALA A 96 -3.25 -6.53 18.13
C ALA A 96 -3.49 -5.34 19.08
N GLU A 97 -3.19 -4.11 18.67
CA GLU A 97 -3.48 -2.91 19.46
C GLU A 97 -4.99 -2.77 19.71
N THR A 98 -5.35 -2.61 20.98
CA THR A 98 -6.69 -2.21 21.42
C THR A 98 -6.73 -0.71 21.55
N TYR A 99 -7.82 -0.11 21.11
CA TYR A 99 -8.01 1.33 21.19
C TYR A 99 -9.14 1.66 22.16
N PRO A 100 -8.99 2.74 22.93
CA PRO A 100 -9.98 3.17 23.92
C PRO A 100 -11.30 3.61 23.28
#